data_AF-A0A5C9E0U8-F1
#
_entry.id   AF-A0A5C9E0U8-F1
#
_cell.length_a   1.000
_cell.length_b   1.000
_cell.length_c   1.000
_cell.angle_alpha   90.00
_cell.angle_beta   90.00
_cell.angle_gamma   90.00
#
_symmetry.space_group_name_H-M   'P 1'
#
loop_
_entity.id
_entity.type
_entity.pdbx_description
1 polymer ?
#
loop_
_entity_poly.entity_id
_entity_poly.type
_entity_poly.pdbx_seq_one_letter_code
_entity_poly.pdbx_strand_id
1 'polypeptide(L)'
;MIFRCRNCGNTSADIDMVLDGACTCGCTSFQLVEQEPAGLNTGLPTKEMIRQDLHSWIDLNLDALKPEQIYNIRVRFEAEE
;
A
#
# COMPACT_ATOMS: atom_id res chain seq x y z
N MET A 1 0.40 -5.01 8.42
CA MET A 1 1.83 -4.66 8.23
C MET A 1 2.65 -5.89 8.56
N ILE A 2 3.63 -6.26 7.72
CA ILE A 2 4.46 -7.45 7.94
C ILE A 2 5.90 -6.99 8.11
N PHE A 3 6.57 -7.50 9.13
CA PHE A 3 7.97 -7.21 9.45
C PHE A 3 8.82 -8.43 9.17
N ARG A 4 9.95 -8.25 8.50
CA ARG A 4 10.93 -9.31 8.23
C ARG A 4 12.18 -9.10 9.06
N CYS A 5 12.61 -10.12 9.79
CA CYS A 5 13.90 -10.09 10.48
C CYS A 5 15.04 -10.02 9.46
N ARG A 6 15.99 -9.10 9.66
CA ARG A 6 17.15 -8.96 8.75
C ARG A 6 18.16 -10.10 8.86
N ASN A 7 18.18 -10.83 9.98
CA ASN A 7 19.15 -11.89 10.22
C ASN A 7 18.66 -13.25 9.72
N CYS A 8 17.45 -13.68 10.11
CA CYS A 8 16.92 -15.00 9.75
C CYS A 8 15.90 -14.97 8.60
N GLY A 9 15.41 -13.80 8.20
CA GLY A 9 14.40 -13.68 7.14
C GLY A 9 12.98 -14.07 7.55
N ASN A 10 12.75 -14.50 8.80
CA ASN A 10 11.41 -14.80 9.30
C ASN A 10 10.53 -13.55 9.25
N THR A 11 9.28 -13.73 8.83
CA THR A 11 8.27 -12.67 8.81
C THR A 11 7.35 -12.79 10.01
N SER A 12 6.98 -11.65 10.59
CA SER A 12 6.03 -11.53 11.69
C SER A 12 5.05 -10.39 11.40
N ALA A 13 3.77 -10.60 11.72
CA ALA A 13 2.76 -9.53 11.75
C ALA A 13 2.55 -8.97 13.16
N ASP A 14 3.21 -9.56 14.16
CA ASP A 14 3.13 -9.17 15.56
C ASP A 14 4.07 -7.98 15.81
N ILE A 15 3.46 -6.85 16.18
CA ILE A 15 4.17 -5.59 16.45
C ILE A 15 4.90 -5.63 17.79
N ASP A 16 4.40 -6.40 18.76
CA ASP A 16 5.00 -6.48 20.09
C ASP A 16 6.38 -7.15 20.00
N MET A 17 6.51 -8.18 19.17
CA MET A 17 7.81 -8.82 18.88
C MET A 17 8.87 -7.86 18.28
N VAL A 18 8.41 -6.85 17.53
CA VAL A 18 9.30 -5.83 16.94
C VAL A 18 9.67 -4.78 17.99
N LEU A 19 8.72 -4.36 18.82
CA LEU A 19 8.92 -3.37 19.88
C LEU A 19 9.77 -3.92 21.03
N ASP A 20 9.58 -5.19 21.39
CA ASP A 20 10.39 -5.91 22.37
C ASP A 20 11.78 -6.31 21.82
N GLY A 21 11.99 -6.16 20.51
CA GLY A 21 13.30 -6.30 19.87
C GLY A 21 13.83 -7.74 19.81
N ALA A 22 12.99 -8.76 19.95
CA ALA A 22 13.45 -10.14 20.00
C ALA A 22 12.76 -11.00 18.93
N CYS A 23 13.37 -11.07 17.74
CA CYS A 23 13.08 -12.19 16.85
C CYS A 23 13.52 -13.50 17.53
N THR A 24 12.93 -14.64 17.17
CA THR A 24 13.32 -15.96 17.69
C THR A 24 14.80 -16.31 17.49
N CYS A 25 15.49 -15.62 16.58
CA CYS A 25 16.93 -15.74 16.36
C CYS A 25 17.79 -14.78 17.20
N GLY A 26 17.20 -14.01 18.11
CA GLY A 26 17.88 -13.01 18.95
C GLY A 26 18.20 -11.68 18.25
N CYS A 27 17.67 -11.46 17.04
CA CYS A 27 17.90 -10.23 16.28
C CYS A 27 16.86 -9.15 16.62
N THR A 28 17.33 -7.92 16.82
CA THR A 28 16.54 -6.70 17.07
C THR A 28 16.26 -5.89 15.81
N SER A 29 16.82 -6.29 14.66
CA SER A 29 16.73 -5.55 13.41
C SER A 29 15.65 -6.12 12.49
N PHE A 30 14.59 -5.35 12.30
CA PHE A 30 13.47 -5.70 11.43
C PHE A 30 13.38 -4.73 10.23
N GLN A 31 12.93 -5.25 9.11
CA GLN A 31 12.61 -4.50 7.91
C GLN A 31 11.09 -4.56 7.73
N LEU A 32 10.43 -3.41 7.55
CA LEU A 32 9.05 -3.39 7.09
C LEU A 32 9.03 -3.96 5.67
N VAL A 33 8.31 -5.06 5.48
CA VAL A 33 8.03 -5.57 4.14
C VAL A 33 6.87 -4.71 3.65
N GLU A 34 7.17 -3.81 2.71
CA GLU A 34 6.13 -3.25 1.85
C GLU A 34 5.40 -4.45 1.28
N GLN A 35 4.11 -4.59 1.61
CA GLN A 35 3.27 -5.49 0.83
C GLN A 35 3.45 -5.02 -0.60
N GLU A 36 3.98 -5.91 -1.46
CA GLU A 36 3.98 -5.65 -2.89
C GLU A 36 2.59 -5.10 -3.23
N PRO A 37 2.49 -3.91 -3.87
CA PRO A 37 1.20 -3.43 -4.32
C PRO A 37 0.61 -4.60 -5.10
N ALA A 38 -0.53 -5.12 -4.62
CA ALA A 38 -1.15 -6.33 -5.12
C ALA A 38 -0.99 -6.34 -6.63
N GLY A 39 -0.22 -7.32 -7.13
CA GLY A 39 0.47 -7.21 -8.41
C GLY A 39 -0.38 -6.54 -9.47
N LEU A 40 0.21 -5.58 -10.20
CA LEU A 40 -0.35 -4.98 -11.41
C LEU A 40 -1.22 -6.02 -12.10
N ASN A 41 -2.55 -5.80 -12.05
CA ASN A 41 -3.55 -6.74 -12.52
C ASN A 41 -3.39 -6.89 -14.04
N THR A 42 -2.50 -7.78 -14.50
CA THR A 42 -2.13 -7.95 -15.92
C THR A 42 -3.21 -8.64 -16.76
N GLY A 43 -4.45 -8.71 -16.27
CA GLY A 43 -5.57 -9.31 -16.98
C GLY A 43 -6.90 -8.58 -16.80
N LEU A 44 -6.91 -7.39 -16.18
CA LEU A 44 -8.15 -6.61 -16.09
C LEU A 44 -8.43 -5.92 -17.43
N PRO A 45 -9.69 -5.91 -17.90
CA PRO A 45 -10.09 -5.05 -19.00
C PRO A 45 -9.69 -3.59 -18.71
N THR A 46 -9.26 -2.84 -19.72
CA THR A 46 -8.77 -1.45 -19.59
C THR A 46 -9.69 -0.57 -18.73
N LYS A 47 -11.01 -0.75 -18.86
CA LYS A 47 -12.01 -0.05 -18.05
C LYS A 47 -11.90 -0.33 -16.55
N GLU A 48 -11.64 -1.57 -16.16
CA GLU A 48 -11.48 -1.96 -14.76
C GLU A 48 -10.14 -1.49 -14.19
N MET A 49 -9.09 -1.44 -15.00
CA MET A 49 -7.83 -0.81 -14.61
C MET A 49 -8.04 0.69 -14.32
N ILE A 50 -8.69 1.42 -15.24
CA ILE A 50 -9.02 2.84 -15.05
C ILE A 50 -9.86 3.05 -13.78
N ARG A 51 -10.81 2.15 -13.50
CA ARG A 51 -11.63 2.21 -12.28
C ARG A 51 -10.78 2.03 -11.02
N GLN A 52 -9.87 1.07 -11.00
CA GLN A 52 -8.99 0.80 -9.87
C GLN A 52 -8.00 1.96 -9.63
N ASP A 53 -7.45 2.52 -10.70
CA ASP A 53 -6.56 3.68 -10.64
C ASP A 53 -7.30 4.92 -10.13
N LEU A 54 -8.55 5.13 -10.55
CA LEU A 54 -9.40 6.21 -10.05
C LEU A 54 -9.66 6.07 -8.55
N HIS A 55 -10.03 4.87 -8.07
CA HIS A 55 -10.23 4.65 -6.63
C HIS A 55 -8.94 4.93 -5.84
N SER A 56 -7.82 4.42 -6.32
CA SER A 56 -6.52 4.62 -5.66
C SER A 56 -6.13 6.10 -5.63
N TRP A 57 -6.34 6.82 -6.73
CA TRP A 57 -6.07 8.25 -6.79
C TRP A 57 -7.00 9.04 -5.86
N ILE A 58 -8.29 8.71 -5.83
CA ILE A 58 -9.27 9.35 -4.93
C ILE A 58 -8.85 9.15 -3.47
N ASP A 59 -8.54 7.93 -3.06
CA ASP A 59 -8.18 7.63 -1.67
C ASP A 59 -6.92 8.40 -1.25
N LEU A 60 -5.91 8.49 -2.12
CA LEU A 60 -4.67 9.21 -1.84
C LEU A 60 -4.84 10.74 -1.80
N ASN A 61 -5.79 11.29 -2.57
CA ASN A 61 -5.90 12.74 -2.75
C ASN A 61 -7.03 13.36 -1.93
N LEU A 62 -8.11 12.63 -1.63
CA LEU A 62 -9.21 13.16 -0.82
C LEU A 62 -8.81 13.39 0.63
N ASP A 63 -8.00 12.50 1.21
CA ASP A 63 -7.53 12.63 2.59
C ASP A 63 -6.68 13.89 2.82
N ALA A 64 -6.09 14.43 1.76
CA ALA A 64 -5.25 15.64 1.79
C ALA A 64 -6.04 16.94 1.52
N LEU A 65 -7.31 16.86 1.12
CA LEU A 65 -8.11 18.03 0.71
C LEU A 65 -9.06 18.50 1.81
N LYS A 66 -9.20 19.83 1.94
CA LYS A 66 -10.19 20.41 2.84
C LYS A 66 -11.60 20.26 2.23
N PRO A 67 -12.66 20.16 3.06
CA PRO A 67 -14.03 19.94 2.56
C PRO A 67 -14.49 20.93 1.49
N GLU A 68 -14.02 22.18 1.53
CA GLU A 68 -14.39 23.21 0.55
C GLU A 68 -13.77 22.98 -0.84
N GLN A 69 -12.68 22.21 -0.90
CA GLN A 69 -11.95 21.91 -2.13
C GLN A 69 -12.53 20.69 -2.86
N ILE A 70 -13.28 19.84 -2.16
CA ILE A 70 -13.86 18.60 -2.71
C ILE A 70 -14.88 18.90 -3.80
N TYR A 71 -15.68 19.97 -3.65
CA TYR A 71 -16.75 20.32 -4.58
C TYR A 71 -16.26 20.69 -6.00
N ASN A 72 -14.97 20.98 -6.16
CA ASN A 72 -14.37 21.38 -7.44
C ASN A 72 -13.50 20.29 -8.08
N ILE A 73 -13.46 19.08 -7.51
CA ILE A 73 -12.66 17.99 -8.07
C ILE A 73 -13.32 17.48 -9.35
N ARG A 74 -12.56 17.53 -10.45
CA ARG A 74 -12.95 16.90 -11.71
C ARG A 74 -11.82 16.00 -12.19
N VAL A 75 -12.13 14.72 -12.35
CA VAL A 75 -11.19 13.75 -12.93
C VAL A 75 -11.66 13.40 -14.34
N ARG A 76 -10.76 13.50 -15.32
CA ARG A 76 -11.01 13.13 -16.71
C ARG A 76 -9.98 12.09 -17.11
N PHE A 77 -10.45 10.91 -17.49
CA PHE A 77 -9.60 9.88 -18.07
C PHE A 77 -9.83 9.84 -19.58
N GLU A 78 -8.74 9.81 -20.32
CA GLU A 78 -8.74 9.58 -21.75
C GLU A 78 -8.01 8.27 -21.98
N ALA A 79 -8.68 7.33 -22.65
CA ALA A 79 -8.10 6.07 -23.07
C ALA A 79 -7.90 6.16 -24.58
N GLU A 80 -6.66 6.03 -25.02
CA GLU A 80 -6.35 5.82 -26.44
C GLU A 80 -6.56 4.33 -26.75
N GLU A 81 -7.24 4.04 -27.87
CA GLU A 81 -7.46 2.67 -28.37
C GLU A 81 -6.17 2.02 -28.90
#